data_AF-A0A1S9DT60-F1
#
_entry.id   AF-A0A1S9DT60-F1
#
_cell.length_a   1.000
_cell.length_b   1.000
_cell.length_c   1.000
_cell.angle_alpha   90.00
_cell.angle_beta   90.00
_cell.angle_gamma   90.00
#
_symmetry.space_group_name_H-M   'P 1'
#
loop_
_entity.id
_entity.type
_entity.pdbx_description
1 polymer ?
#
loop_
_entity_poly.entity_id
_entity_poly.type
_entity_poly.pdbx_seq_one_letter_code
_entity_poly.pdbx_strand_id
1 'polypeptide(L)'
;MEALVEDQVMETVHPWPWLFLEVVREIREELLWEEDDLEQVVKNAHKWDIPELDKYGVISARGFLEFTDWLVRSWVPTESTKGRDIYYILRVFYFALSQEPPSSSSLTGWSNLPKRSEAAWTSLPQSINEAAITTFRNSPLFRVFDSEGDAKNWTTFNKFFYRRLDNPRKIACPDDYHIVAFPADSIFAGAYPISEDSEVVLQKKEWRVVKDEVILKNVPWKTKEPFRHPYP
;
A
#
# COMPACT_ATOMS: atom_id res chain seq x y z
N MET A 1 65.71 0.64 2.98
CA MET A 1 65.38 -0.12 1.76
C MET A 1 63.98 -0.67 2.00
N GLU A 2 63.00 0.23 1.91
CA GLU A 2 61.58 -0.03 2.15
C GLU A 2 60.93 -0.44 0.83
N ALA A 3 60.15 -1.51 0.86
CA ALA A 3 59.22 -1.86 -0.19
C ALA A 3 57.82 -1.75 0.41
N LEU A 4 57.16 -0.62 0.16
CA LEU A 4 55.73 -0.43 0.39
C LEU A 4 55.01 -0.99 -0.85
N VAL A 5 54.21 -2.04 -0.62
CA VAL A 5 53.21 -2.52 -1.56
C VAL A 5 52.00 -1.60 -1.39
N GLU A 6 51.78 -0.70 -2.34
CA GLU A 6 50.52 0.05 -2.45
C GLU A 6 49.46 -0.89 -3.05
N ASP A 7 48.57 -1.38 -2.19
CA ASP A 7 47.33 -2.03 -2.59
C ASP A 7 46.41 -0.99 -3.25
N GLN A 8 46.25 -1.13 -4.56
CA GLN A 8 45.18 -0.49 -5.30
C GLN A 8 43.84 -1.12 -4.92
N VAL A 9 43.10 -0.47 -4.00
CA VAL A 9 41.67 -0.72 -3.86
C VAL A 9 40.95 -0.02 -5.01
N MET A 10 40.66 -0.80 -6.05
CA MET A 10 39.71 -0.44 -7.10
C MET A 10 38.32 -0.27 -6.47
N GLU A 11 37.92 0.97 -6.20
CA GLU A 11 36.51 1.31 -6.02
C GLU A 11 35.76 1.04 -7.32
N THR A 12 35.15 -0.14 -7.43
CA THR A 12 34.18 -0.45 -8.48
C THR A 12 32.86 0.26 -8.19
N VAL A 13 32.80 1.55 -8.56
CA VAL A 13 31.54 2.26 -8.78
C VAL A 13 30.84 1.57 -9.95
N HIS A 14 29.95 0.62 -9.66
CA HIS A 14 29.04 0.09 -10.66
C HIS A 14 28.06 1.20 -11.07
N PRO A 15 28.06 1.65 -12.35
CA PRO A 15 27.11 2.66 -12.80
C PRO A 15 25.71 2.06 -12.78
N TRP A 16 24.82 2.71 -12.03
CA TRP A 16 23.39 2.41 -12.01
C TRP A 16 22.83 2.33 -13.44
N PRO A 17 21.96 1.35 -13.76
CA PRO A 17 21.21 1.39 -15.01
C PRO A 17 20.46 2.73 -15.12
N TRP A 18 20.54 3.40 -16.27
CA TRP A 18 19.94 4.73 -16.50
C TRP A 18 18.46 4.83 -16.08
N LEU A 19 17.75 3.71 -16.11
CA LEU A 19 16.33 3.59 -15.76
C LEU A 19 16.07 3.55 -14.24
N PHE A 20 17.01 3.03 -13.44
CA PHE A 20 16.99 3.09 -11.97
C PHE A 20 17.10 4.54 -11.50
N LEU A 21 17.88 5.36 -12.22
CA LEU A 21 18.07 6.77 -11.89
C LEU A 21 16.79 7.58 -12.04
N GLU A 22 15.84 7.22 -12.92
CA GLU A 22 14.67 8.07 -13.18
C GLU A 22 13.62 7.97 -12.06
N VAL A 23 13.24 6.77 -11.64
CA VAL A 23 12.31 6.59 -10.51
C VAL A 23 12.94 7.00 -9.19
N VAL A 24 14.22 6.67 -8.97
CA VAL A 24 14.94 7.13 -7.78
C VAL A 24 15.07 8.65 -7.78
N ARG A 25 15.29 9.27 -8.94
CA ARG A 25 15.29 10.74 -9.08
C ARG A 25 13.91 11.32 -8.82
N GLU A 26 12.83 10.79 -9.40
CA GLU A 26 11.47 11.26 -9.13
C GLU A 26 11.11 11.15 -7.64
N ILE A 27 11.44 10.02 -7.01
CA ILE A 27 11.24 9.80 -5.58
C ILE A 27 12.10 10.77 -4.77
N ARG A 28 13.38 10.98 -5.09
CA ARG A 28 14.24 11.92 -4.37
C ARG A 28 13.84 13.38 -4.57
N GLU A 29 13.49 13.77 -5.79
CA GLU A 29 13.09 15.14 -6.16
C GLU A 29 11.73 15.49 -5.56
N GLU A 30 10.76 14.58 -5.56
CA GLU A 30 9.44 14.84 -4.99
C GLU A 30 9.36 14.62 -3.47
N LEU A 31 10.19 13.74 -2.88
CA LEU A 31 10.25 13.54 -1.43
C LEU A 31 11.19 14.53 -0.72
N LEU A 32 12.08 15.22 -1.44
CA LEU A 32 13.08 16.14 -0.88
C LEU A 32 13.93 15.50 0.24
N TRP A 33 14.20 14.19 0.16
CA TRP A 33 14.97 13.46 1.18
C TRP A 33 16.41 13.25 0.72
N GLU A 34 17.34 13.55 1.61
CA GLU A 34 18.73 13.11 1.47
C GLU A 34 18.83 11.59 1.71
N GLU A 35 19.89 10.96 1.22
CA GLU A 35 20.08 9.50 1.40
C GLU A 35 20.09 9.10 2.88
N ASP A 36 20.63 9.98 3.72
CA ASP A 36 20.72 9.80 5.17
C ASP A 36 19.35 9.81 5.86
N ASP A 37 18.38 10.58 5.36
CA ASP A 37 17.02 10.58 5.90
C ASP A 37 16.34 9.24 5.64
N LEU A 38 16.45 8.71 4.42
CA LEU A 38 15.85 7.43 4.06
C LEU A 38 16.52 6.26 4.79
N GLU A 39 17.83 6.34 5.01
CA GLU A 39 18.57 5.34 5.80
C GLU A 39 18.06 5.34 7.25
N GLN A 40 17.81 6.51 7.82
CA GLN A 40 17.27 6.63 9.17
C GLN A 40 15.82 6.13 9.29
N VAL A 41 15.00 6.39 8.28
CA VAL A 41 13.61 5.89 8.14
C VAL A 41 13.59 4.36 8.15
N VAL A 42 14.43 3.71 7.33
CA VAL A 42 14.52 2.24 7.28
C VAL A 42 15.04 1.68 8.61
N LYS A 43 16.08 2.29 9.21
CA LYS A 43 16.56 1.90 10.55
C LYS A 43 15.48 2.02 11.62
N ASN A 44 14.62 3.03 11.54
CA ASN A 44 13.50 3.18 12.47
C ASN A 44 12.44 2.10 12.24
N ALA A 45 12.16 1.72 10.99
CA ALA A 45 11.20 0.67 10.65
C ALA A 45 11.63 -0.68 11.24
N HIS A 46 12.91 -1.00 11.15
CA HIS A 46 13.49 -2.25 11.68
C HIS A 46 13.40 -2.41 13.21
N LYS A 47 13.21 -1.32 13.96
CA LYS A 47 12.98 -1.41 15.43
C LYS A 47 11.68 -2.14 15.78
N TRP A 48 10.77 -2.30 14.82
CA TRP A 48 9.48 -2.96 15.00
C TRP A 48 9.49 -4.46 14.67
N ASP A 49 10.63 -5.01 14.25
CA ASP A 49 10.81 -6.44 13.97
C ASP A 49 9.73 -7.02 13.05
N ILE A 50 9.50 -6.35 11.91
CA ILE A 50 8.52 -6.75 10.90
C ILE A 50 9.23 -7.62 9.84
N PRO A 51 8.99 -8.95 9.80
CA PRO A 51 9.73 -9.85 8.90
C PRO A 51 9.56 -9.54 7.42
N GLU A 52 8.45 -8.91 7.04
CA GLU A 52 8.21 -8.51 5.66
C GLU A 52 9.21 -7.45 5.16
N LEU A 53 9.79 -6.62 6.05
CA LEU A 53 10.85 -5.67 5.65
C LEU A 53 12.05 -6.42 5.06
N ASP A 54 12.54 -7.44 5.77
CA ASP A 54 13.65 -8.28 5.32
C ASP A 54 13.28 -9.09 4.07
N LYS A 55 12.07 -9.68 4.07
CA LYS A 55 11.56 -10.47 2.95
C LYS A 55 11.60 -9.69 1.64
N TYR A 56 11.32 -8.39 1.67
CA TYR A 56 11.31 -7.52 0.50
C TYR A 56 12.62 -6.74 0.30
N GLY A 57 13.67 -7.03 1.09
CA GLY A 57 14.99 -6.41 0.95
C GLY A 57 15.06 -4.96 1.45
N VAL A 58 14.09 -4.52 2.24
CA VAL A 58 14.01 -3.15 2.80
C VAL A 58 14.92 -3.04 4.02
N ILE A 59 16.23 -3.23 3.86
CA ILE A 59 17.24 -3.25 4.95
C ILE A 59 18.14 -2.02 5.01
N SER A 60 18.08 -1.18 3.98
CA SER A 60 18.83 0.09 3.85
C SER A 60 18.04 1.06 2.97
N ALA A 61 18.49 2.32 2.87
CA ALA A 61 17.95 3.29 1.92
C ALA A 61 17.94 2.75 0.49
N ARG A 62 19.05 2.14 0.08
CA ARG A 62 19.17 1.47 -1.21
C ARG A 62 18.16 0.33 -1.37
N GLY A 63 18.04 -0.53 -0.36
CA GLY A 63 17.10 -1.65 -0.40
C GLY A 63 15.64 -1.18 -0.52
N PHE A 64 15.27 -0.09 0.16
CA PHE A 64 13.96 0.53 0.02
C PHE A 64 13.72 1.07 -1.41
N LEU A 65 14.71 1.73 -2.00
CA LEU A 65 14.61 2.25 -3.37
C LEU A 65 14.51 1.12 -4.41
N GLU A 66 15.29 0.05 -4.27
CA GLU A 66 15.22 -1.14 -5.11
C GLU A 66 13.85 -1.84 -4.98
N PHE A 67 13.34 -1.96 -3.75
CA PHE A 67 11.99 -2.46 -3.51
C PHE A 67 10.92 -1.58 -4.18
N THR A 68 11.07 -0.26 -4.12
CA THR A 68 10.11 0.67 -4.72
C THR A 68 10.14 0.64 -6.24
N ASP A 69 11.33 0.59 -6.85
CA ASP A 69 11.49 0.42 -8.31
C ASP A 69 10.85 -0.89 -8.77
N TRP A 70 11.11 -1.99 -8.06
CA TRP A 70 10.46 -3.27 -8.33
C TRP A 70 8.94 -3.18 -8.21
N LEU A 71 8.42 -2.60 -7.12
CA LEU A 71 6.99 -2.46 -6.86
C LEU A 71 6.27 -1.70 -7.98
N VAL A 72 6.89 -0.63 -8.45
CA VAL A 72 6.29 0.28 -9.43
C VAL A 72 6.44 -0.22 -10.86
N ARG A 73 7.49 -0.98 -11.20
CA ARG A 73 7.86 -1.22 -12.61
C ARG A 73 7.95 -2.69 -13.01
N SER A 74 7.97 -3.60 -12.06
CA SER A 74 8.24 -5.01 -12.33
C SER A 74 7.33 -5.96 -11.57
N TRP A 75 6.67 -5.48 -10.52
CA TRP A 75 5.82 -6.31 -9.71
C TRP A 75 4.57 -6.76 -10.49
N VAL A 76 4.46 -8.08 -10.67
CA VAL A 76 3.25 -8.71 -11.18
C VAL A 76 2.41 -9.13 -9.98
N PRO A 77 1.20 -8.59 -9.78
CA PRO A 77 0.41 -8.92 -8.61
C PRO A 77 0.01 -10.40 -8.60
N THR A 78 0.17 -11.05 -7.44
CA THR A 78 -0.17 -12.45 -7.20
C THR A 78 -0.82 -12.61 -5.82
N GLU A 79 -1.46 -13.75 -5.58
CA GLU A 79 -2.16 -14.05 -4.34
C GLU A 79 -1.90 -15.47 -3.83
N SER A 80 -1.58 -15.61 -2.55
CA SER A 80 -1.28 -16.90 -1.92
C SER A 80 -2.51 -17.64 -1.39
N THR A 81 -3.58 -16.95 -0.97
CA THR A 81 -4.96 -17.45 -0.67
C THR A 81 -5.70 -16.56 0.34
N LYS A 82 -4.99 -15.74 1.12
CA LYS A 82 -5.56 -14.94 2.21
C LYS A 82 -6.25 -13.65 1.77
N GLY A 83 -6.12 -13.29 0.49
CA GLY A 83 -6.73 -12.07 -0.06
C GLY A 83 -6.03 -10.80 0.40
N ARG A 84 -4.73 -10.87 0.73
CA ARG A 84 -4.02 -9.80 1.46
C ARG A 84 -2.61 -9.55 0.96
N ASP A 85 -2.12 -10.23 -0.07
CA ASP A 85 -0.70 -10.13 -0.42
C ASP A 85 -0.34 -8.75 -0.99
N ILE A 86 -1.16 -8.22 -1.92
CA ILE A 86 -1.07 -6.83 -2.37
C ILE A 86 -1.12 -5.84 -1.19
N TYR A 87 -2.03 -6.10 -0.24
CA TYR A 87 -2.20 -5.26 0.92
C TYR A 87 -0.97 -5.26 1.84
N TYR A 88 -0.33 -6.41 2.03
CA TYR A 88 0.88 -6.51 2.85
C TYR A 88 2.09 -5.87 2.17
N ILE A 89 2.26 -6.03 0.86
CA ILE A 89 3.32 -5.36 0.11
C ILE A 89 3.18 -3.83 0.23
N LEU A 90 1.97 -3.30 -0.01
CA LEU A 90 1.71 -1.86 0.13
C LEU A 90 1.89 -1.39 1.58
N ARG A 91 1.51 -2.21 2.57
CA ARG A 91 1.76 -1.89 3.98
C ARG A 91 3.25 -1.77 4.29
N VAL A 92 4.11 -2.63 3.74
CA VAL A 92 5.56 -2.53 3.95
C VAL A 92 6.07 -1.19 3.43
N PHE A 93 5.68 -0.82 2.20
CA PHE A 93 6.03 0.46 1.59
C PHE A 93 5.61 1.65 2.48
N TYR A 94 4.31 1.75 2.80
CA TYR A 94 3.79 2.87 3.58
C TYR A 94 4.24 2.85 5.04
N PHE A 95 4.48 1.68 5.62
CA PHE A 95 4.98 1.56 6.98
C PHE A 95 6.41 2.08 7.09
N ALA A 96 7.30 1.68 6.18
CA ALA A 96 8.66 2.18 6.13
C ALA A 96 8.64 3.71 6.01
N LEU A 97 7.88 4.27 5.07
CA LEU A 97 7.75 5.72 4.91
C LEU A 97 7.13 6.46 6.10
N SER A 98 6.26 5.79 6.88
CA SER A 98 5.64 6.40 8.05
C SER A 98 6.60 6.60 9.23
N GLN A 99 7.82 6.05 9.14
CA GLN A 99 8.83 6.27 10.16
C GLN A 99 9.42 7.66 9.94
N GLU A 100 9.15 8.60 10.85
CA GLU A 100 9.65 9.98 10.75
C GLU A 100 11.20 9.99 10.73
N PRO A 101 11.86 10.72 9.79
CA PRO A 101 13.22 11.18 10.03
C PRO A 101 13.17 12.30 11.08
N PRO A 102 14.22 12.49 11.89
CA PRO A 102 14.20 13.42 13.01
C PRO A 102 14.03 14.92 12.65
N SER A 103 14.00 15.30 11.36
CA SER A 103 14.09 16.69 10.90
C SER A 103 13.04 17.20 9.88
N SER A 104 12.16 16.37 9.29
CA SER A 104 11.40 16.82 8.09
C SER A 104 9.91 17.14 8.32
N SER A 105 9.50 18.34 7.90
CA SER A 105 8.18 18.95 8.07
C SER A 105 7.28 18.85 6.82
N SER A 106 7.39 17.81 5.98
CA SER A 106 6.69 17.76 4.69
C SER A 106 6.19 16.35 4.34
N LEU A 107 5.08 15.96 4.96
CA LEU A 107 4.32 14.72 4.68
C LEU A 107 3.24 14.91 3.59
N THR A 108 3.35 15.86 2.64
CA THR A 108 2.22 16.13 1.71
C THR A 108 2.45 15.71 0.25
N GLY A 109 3.70 15.50 -0.20
CA GLY A 109 3.98 15.09 -1.60
C GLY A 109 3.78 13.59 -1.89
N TRP A 110 4.01 12.73 -0.88
CA TRP A 110 4.16 11.28 -1.05
C TRP A 110 2.88 10.49 -1.31
N SER A 111 1.70 11.02 -0.95
CA SER A 111 0.45 10.24 -1.03
C SER A 111 0.02 9.90 -2.47
N ASN A 112 0.68 10.47 -3.48
CA ASN A 112 0.28 10.40 -4.89
C ASN A 112 1.32 9.73 -5.81
N LEU A 113 2.60 9.68 -5.43
CA LEU A 113 3.69 9.10 -6.24
C LEU A 113 3.50 7.61 -6.56
N PRO A 114 3.35 6.72 -5.57
CA PRO A 114 3.19 5.29 -5.85
C PRO A 114 1.91 5.04 -6.63
N LYS A 115 0.85 5.83 -6.37
CA LYS A 115 -0.46 5.68 -7.00
C LYS A 115 -0.42 5.98 -8.50
N ARG A 116 0.32 7.00 -8.94
CA ARG A 116 0.40 7.37 -10.36
C ARG A 116 1.19 6.34 -11.16
N SER A 117 2.29 5.86 -10.62
CA SER A 117 3.21 4.96 -11.30
C SER A 117 2.75 3.49 -11.23
N GLU A 118 2.17 3.04 -10.11
CA GLU A 118 1.51 1.74 -10.01
C GLU A 118 0.28 1.64 -10.93
N ALA A 119 -0.55 2.68 -11.00
CA ALA A 119 -1.68 2.72 -11.92
C ALA A 119 -1.24 2.68 -13.40
N ALA A 120 -0.11 3.30 -13.72
CA ALA A 120 0.49 3.24 -15.05
C ALA A 120 1.00 1.83 -15.36
N TRP A 121 1.78 1.21 -14.46
CA TRP A 121 2.32 -0.13 -14.65
C TRP A 121 1.24 -1.21 -14.74
N THR A 122 0.25 -1.20 -13.84
CA THR A 122 -0.87 -2.17 -13.83
C THR A 122 -1.79 -2.07 -15.06
N SER A 123 -1.60 -1.02 -15.87
CA SER A 123 -2.28 -0.84 -17.16
C SER A 123 -1.44 -1.33 -18.35
N LEU A 124 -0.20 -1.79 -18.14
CA LEU A 124 0.65 -2.35 -19.19
C LEU A 124 0.43 -3.86 -19.34
N PRO A 125 0.62 -4.44 -20.54
CA PRO A 125 0.44 -5.89 -20.76
C PRO A 125 1.34 -6.78 -19.88
N GLN A 126 2.52 -6.30 -19.52
CA GLN A 126 3.50 -7.02 -18.70
C GLN A 126 3.08 -7.16 -17.23
N SER A 127 2.09 -6.38 -16.78
CA SER A 127 1.59 -6.42 -15.40
C SER A 127 0.79 -7.67 -15.06
N ILE A 128 0.50 -8.53 -16.04
CA ILE A 128 -0.25 -9.77 -15.83
C ILE A 128 0.27 -10.91 -16.69
N ASN A 129 0.09 -12.13 -16.22
CA ASN A 129 0.31 -13.35 -16.98
C ASN A 129 -0.55 -14.48 -16.40
N GLU A 130 -0.62 -15.63 -17.08
CA GLU A 130 -1.44 -16.76 -16.64
C GLU A 130 -1.03 -17.34 -15.28
N ALA A 131 0.27 -17.31 -14.93
CA ALA A 131 0.71 -17.75 -13.61
C ALA A 131 0.11 -16.85 -12.52
N ALA A 132 0.13 -15.53 -12.72
CA ALA A 132 -0.49 -14.57 -11.83
C ALA A 132 -2.01 -14.77 -11.71
N ILE A 133 -2.72 -14.89 -12.84
CA ILE A 133 -4.17 -15.15 -12.83
C ILE A 133 -4.49 -16.45 -12.09
N THR A 134 -3.69 -17.49 -12.29
CA THR A 134 -3.84 -18.79 -11.60
C THR A 134 -3.75 -18.64 -10.09
N THR A 135 -2.88 -17.76 -9.58
CA THR A 135 -2.80 -17.49 -8.14
C THR A 135 -4.13 -16.93 -7.58
N PHE A 136 -4.80 -16.04 -8.32
CA PHE A 136 -6.12 -15.52 -7.94
C PHE A 136 -7.24 -16.54 -8.12
N ARG A 137 -7.20 -17.38 -9.17
CA ARG A 137 -8.15 -18.49 -9.35
C ARG A 137 -8.12 -19.46 -8.17
N ASN A 138 -6.92 -19.70 -7.63
CA ASN A 138 -6.71 -20.55 -6.46
C ASN A 138 -7.13 -19.89 -5.14
N SER A 139 -7.39 -18.58 -5.12
CA SER A 139 -7.91 -17.88 -3.95
C SER A 139 -9.45 -17.79 -4.00
N PRO A 140 -10.19 -18.54 -3.16
CA PRO A 140 -11.65 -18.54 -3.20
C PRO A 140 -12.26 -17.18 -2.85
N LEU A 141 -11.52 -16.31 -2.13
CA LEU A 141 -11.96 -14.97 -1.77
C LEU A 141 -12.09 -14.03 -2.97
N PHE A 142 -11.32 -14.26 -4.03
CA PHE A 142 -11.39 -13.46 -5.26
C PHE A 142 -12.51 -13.92 -6.20
N ARG A 143 -13.06 -15.13 -6.00
CA ARG A 143 -14.20 -15.66 -6.77
C ARG A 143 -14.03 -15.49 -8.29
N VAL A 144 -12.83 -15.74 -8.82
CA VAL A 144 -12.52 -15.52 -10.24
C VAL A 144 -13.48 -16.31 -11.15
N PHE A 145 -13.96 -17.46 -10.67
CA PHE A 145 -14.98 -18.30 -11.33
C PHE A 145 -16.31 -17.58 -11.65
N ASP A 146 -16.63 -16.44 -11.00
CA ASP A 146 -17.83 -15.64 -11.32
C ASP A 146 -17.64 -14.74 -12.56
N SER A 147 -16.47 -14.77 -13.20
CA SER A 147 -16.05 -13.83 -14.24
C SER A 147 -15.21 -14.48 -15.34
N GLU A 148 -15.13 -15.81 -15.41
CA GLU A 148 -14.26 -16.50 -16.38
C GLU A 148 -14.69 -16.26 -17.83
N GLY A 149 -15.96 -15.91 -18.09
CA GLY A 149 -16.43 -15.48 -19.41
C GLY A 149 -15.73 -14.20 -19.91
N ASP A 150 -15.14 -13.42 -19.00
CA ASP A 150 -14.38 -12.21 -19.30
C ASP A 150 -12.87 -12.47 -19.49
N ALA A 151 -12.38 -13.71 -19.32
CA ALA A 151 -10.95 -14.03 -19.28
C ALA A 151 -10.16 -13.51 -20.49
N LYS A 152 -10.75 -13.55 -21.69
CA LYS A 152 -10.14 -13.03 -22.93
C LYS A 152 -9.80 -11.53 -22.88
N ASN A 153 -10.43 -10.78 -21.97
CA ASN A 153 -10.23 -9.34 -21.82
C ASN A 153 -9.16 -9.00 -20.78
N TRP A 154 -8.63 -9.97 -20.03
CA TRP A 154 -7.64 -9.76 -18.95
C TRP A 154 -6.23 -9.55 -19.48
N THR A 155 -6.06 -8.58 -20.39
CA THR A 155 -4.77 -8.31 -21.07
C THR A 155 -3.79 -7.47 -20.24
N THR A 156 -4.21 -6.99 -19.08
CA THR A 156 -3.45 -6.13 -18.14
C THR A 156 -3.99 -6.40 -16.73
N PHE A 157 -3.22 -6.14 -15.68
CA PHE A 157 -3.71 -6.35 -14.31
C PHE A 157 -4.98 -5.55 -14.00
N ASN A 158 -5.06 -4.29 -14.42
CA ASN A 158 -6.26 -3.47 -14.18
C ASN A 158 -7.50 -4.07 -14.83
N LYS A 159 -7.43 -4.52 -16.10
CA LYS A 159 -8.55 -5.23 -16.76
C LYS A 159 -8.99 -6.49 -16.01
N PHE A 160 -8.07 -7.22 -15.41
CA PHE A 160 -8.40 -8.35 -14.54
C PHE A 160 -9.01 -7.89 -13.20
N PHE A 161 -8.48 -6.82 -12.62
CA PHE A 161 -8.94 -6.29 -11.33
C PHE A 161 -10.39 -5.80 -11.39
N TYR A 162 -10.78 -5.09 -12.46
CA TYR A 162 -12.16 -4.67 -12.71
C TYR A 162 -12.95 -5.62 -13.63
N ARG A 163 -12.53 -6.89 -13.74
CA ARG A 163 -13.18 -7.91 -14.59
C ARG A 163 -14.70 -7.90 -14.49
N ARG A 164 -15.35 -8.20 -15.60
CA ARG A 164 -16.82 -8.26 -15.67
C ARG A 164 -17.30 -9.59 -15.11
N LEU A 165 -18.36 -9.52 -14.30
CA LEU A 165 -19.05 -10.71 -13.83
C LEU A 165 -19.83 -11.35 -14.98
N ASP A 166 -19.85 -12.67 -15.01
CA ASP A 166 -20.59 -13.46 -15.99
C ASP A 166 -22.11 -13.23 -15.86
N ASN A 167 -22.56 -12.98 -14.63
CA ASN A 167 -23.95 -12.69 -14.30
C ASN A 167 -24.05 -11.43 -13.41
N PRO A 168 -24.98 -10.52 -13.69
CA PRO A 168 -25.22 -9.36 -12.84
C PRO A 168 -25.76 -9.79 -11.47
N ARG A 169 -25.46 -8.99 -10.43
CA ARG A 169 -26.05 -9.16 -9.11
C ARG A 169 -27.53 -8.75 -9.15
N LYS A 170 -28.41 -9.59 -8.61
CA LYS A 170 -29.85 -9.27 -8.50
C LYS A 170 -30.04 -8.20 -7.44
N ILE A 171 -30.65 -7.08 -7.81
CA ILE A 171 -31.01 -6.02 -6.87
C ILE A 171 -32.30 -6.44 -6.15
N ALA A 172 -32.29 -6.39 -4.83
CA ALA A 172 -33.49 -6.67 -4.04
C ALA A 172 -34.49 -5.52 -4.19
N CYS A 173 -35.75 -5.84 -4.48
CA CYS A 173 -36.87 -4.90 -4.60
C CYS A 173 -36.51 -3.61 -5.38
N PRO A 174 -36.15 -3.70 -6.68
CA PRO A 174 -35.62 -2.57 -7.44
C PRO A 174 -36.58 -1.37 -7.54
N ASP A 175 -37.88 -1.59 -7.32
CA ASP A 175 -38.93 -0.57 -7.37
C ASP A 175 -39.34 -0.06 -5.98
N ASP A 176 -38.74 -0.58 -4.90
CA ASP A 176 -39.02 -0.15 -3.52
C ASP A 176 -37.92 0.80 -3.01
N TYR A 177 -38.24 2.10 -3.00
CA TYR A 177 -37.33 3.15 -2.55
C TYR A 177 -37.09 3.16 -1.03
N HIS A 178 -37.75 2.31 -0.25
CA HIS A 178 -37.49 2.16 1.18
C HIS A 178 -36.36 1.15 1.47
N ILE A 179 -35.89 0.42 0.46
CA ILE A 179 -34.85 -0.60 0.60
C ILE A 179 -33.51 -0.05 0.10
N VAL A 180 -32.49 -0.12 0.96
CA VAL A 180 -31.10 0.18 0.58
C VAL A 180 -30.37 -1.13 0.32
N ALA A 181 -29.93 -1.32 -0.92
CA ALA A 181 -29.09 -2.46 -1.30
C ALA A 181 -27.60 -2.18 -1.02
N PHE A 182 -26.82 -3.25 -0.85
CA PHE A 182 -25.36 -3.11 -0.75
C PHE A 182 -24.78 -2.58 -2.08
N PRO A 183 -23.87 -1.59 -2.04
CA PRO A 183 -23.32 -0.99 -3.25
C PRO A 183 -22.23 -1.84 -3.91
N ALA A 184 -21.67 -2.81 -3.19
CA ALA A 184 -20.56 -3.63 -3.67
C ALA A 184 -20.51 -5.00 -2.99
N ASP A 185 -19.92 -5.98 -3.67
CA ASP A 185 -19.54 -7.26 -3.09
C ASP A 185 -18.50 -7.01 -1.98
N SER A 186 -18.92 -7.12 -0.73
CA SER A 186 -18.12 -6.74 0.43
C SER A 186 -18.53 -7.52 1.67
N ILE A 187 -17.68 -7.50 2.68
CA ILE A 187 -18.01 -8.00 4.02
C ILE A 187 -18.52 -6.82 4.84
N PHE A 188 -19.72 -6.95 5.39
CA PHE A 188 -20.28 -5.93 6.27
C PHE A 188 -19.40 -5.74 7.51
N ALA A 189 -18.81 -4.56 7.64
CA ALA A 189 -17.86 -4.25 8.72
C ALA A 189 -18.52 -3.58 9.94
N GLY A 190 -19.78 -3.14 9.81
CA GLY A 190 -20.52 -2.44 10.86
C GLY A 190 -21.43 -1.35 10.30
N ALA A 191 -22.43 -0.98 11.11
CA ALA A 191 -23.27 0.19 10.90
C ALA A 191 -23.27 1.00 12.19
N TYR A 192 -23.15 2.31 12.05
CA TYR A 192 -23.01 3.20 13.17
C TYR A 192 -24.10 4.26 13.11
N PRO A 193 -24.94 4.38 14.15
CA PRO A 193 -25.95 5.43 14.18
C PRO A 193 -25.24 6.79 14.26
N ILE A 194 -25.72 7.73 13.45
CA ILE A 194 -25.34 9.13 13.51
C ILE A 194 -26.43 9.83 14.34
N SER A 195 -26.04 10.49 15.42
CA SER A 195 -26.97 11.24 16.27
C SER A 195 -27.49 12.51 15.56
N GLU A 196 -28.51 13.15 16.14
CA GLU A 196 -29.01 14.45 15.65
C GLU A 196 -27.92 15.54 15.65
N ASP A 197 -26.92 15.41 16.53
CA ASP A 197 -25.75 16.29 16.61
C ASP A 197 -24.61 15.88 15.66
N SER A 198 -24.87 14.97 14.71
CA SER A 198 -23.88 14.40 13.78
C SER A 198 -22.74 13.65 14.47
N GLU A 199 -23.00 13.02 15.61
CA GLU A 199 -22.01 12.25 16.37
C GLU A 199 -22.15 10.74 16.15
N VAL A 200 -21.05 10.02 16.29
CA VAL A 200 -21.02 8.55 16.22
C VAL A 200 -20.41 8.01 17.51
N VAL A 201 -21.18 7.21 18.25
CA VAL A 201 -20.69 6.55 19.48
C VAL A 201 -20.07 5.20 19.12
N LEU A 202 -18.79 5.03 19.44
CA LEU A 202 -18.02 3.84 19.11
C LEU A 202 -17.60 3.12 20.38
N GLN A 203 -17.58 1.79 20.34
CA GLN A 203 -17.10 1.01 21.49
C GLN A 203 -15.60 1.21 21.65
N LYS A 204 -15.08 1.22 22.89
CA LYS A 204 -13.64 1.44 23.18
C LYS A 204 -12.69 0.46 22.46
N LYS A 205 -13.17 -0.70 22.01
CA LYS A 205 -12.40 -1.65 21.19
C LYS A 205 -12.24 -1.22 19.72
N GLU A 206 -13.03 -0.25 19.26
CA GLU A 206 -13.14 0.20 17.87
C GLU A 206 -12.38 1.52 17.63
N TRP A 207 -11.91 2.15 18.71
CA TRP A 207 -11.15 3.39 18.66
C TRP A 207 -10.09 3.49 19.77
N ARG A 208 -9.08 4.31 19.54
CA ARG A 208 -8.12 4.74 20.57
C ARG A 208 -7.83 6.22 20.41
N VAL A 209 -7.51 6.90 21.51
CA VAL A 209 -7.03 8.29 21.45
C VAL A 209 -5.52 8.30 21.37
N VAL A 210 -4.98 9.05 20.41
CA VAL A 210 -3.54 9.30 20.25
C VAL A 210 -3.38 10.80 19.99
N LYS A 211 -2.64 11.51 20.86
CA LYS A 211 -2.34 12.95 20.69
C LYS A 211 -3.58 13.79 20.34
N ASP A 212 -4.63 13.70 21.16
CA ASP A 212 -5.91 14.43 21.02
C ASP A 212 -6.76 14.10 19.78
N GLU A 213 -6.42 13.06 19.03
CA GLU A 213 -7.22 12.57 17.90
C GLU A 213 -7.90 11.24 18.26
N VAL A 214 -9.13 11.07 17.79
CA VAL A 214 -9.81 9.77 17.86
C VAL A 214 -9.42 8.98 16.62
N ILE A 215 -8.72 7.87 16.82
CA ILE A 215 -8.31 6.97 15.75
C ILE A 215 -9.39 5.93 15.52
N LEU A 216 -10.11 6.04 14.41
CA LEU A 216 -11.16 5.10 14.00
C LEU A 216 -10.64 4.21 12.89
N LYS A 217 -10.50 2.91 13.17
CA LYS A 217 -9.93 1.96 12.20
C LYS A 217 -8.62 2.45 11.56
N ASN A 218 -7.75 3.08 12.36
CA ASN A 218 -6.47 3.70 11.96
C ASN A 218 -6.56 4.98 11.11
N VAL A 219 -7.74 5.61 11.02
CA VAL A 219 -7.91 6.94 10.43
C VAL A 219 -8.03 7.97 11.56
N PRO A 220 -7.25 9.06 11.55
CA PRO A 220 -7.37 10.12 12.54
C PRO A 220 -8.60 11.00 12.25
N TRP A 221 -9.44 11.18 13.27
CA TRP A 221 -10.58 12.09 13.23
C TRP A 221 -10.35 13.23 14.22
N LYS A 222 -10.41 14.46 13.70
CA LYS A 222 -10.46 15.67 14.52
C LYS A 222 -11.85 15.79 15.11
N THR A 223 -12.00 15.35 16.35
CA THR A 223 -13.20 15.59 17.13
C THR A 223 -13.17 17.02 17.65
N LYS A 224 -14.28 17.76 17.52
CA LYS A 224 -14.45 19.03 18.24
C LYS A 224 -14.58 18.68 19.72
N GLU A 225 -13.46 18.78 20.43
CA GLU A 225 -13.27 18.43 21.84
C GLU A 225 -13.45 16.93 22.15
N PRO A 226 -12.37 16.19 22.50
CA PRO A 226 -12.57 14.89 23.10
C PRO A 226 -13.32 15.13 24.42
N PHE A 227 -14.51 14.53 24.55
CA PHE A 227 -15.32 14.53 25.76
C PHE A 227 -14.41 14.48 27.00
N ARG A 228 -14.21 15.63 27.66
CA ARG A 228 -13.85 15.63 29.07
C ARG A 228 -15.05 15.01 29.74
N HIS A 229 -15.00 13.72 30.01
CA HIS A 229 -15.99 13.11 30.88
C HIS A 229 -16.01 13.94 32.15
N PRO A 230 -17.12 14.62 32.46
CA PRO A 230 -17.17 15.43 33.65
C PRO A 230 -17.55 14.48 34.80
N TYR A 231 -16.70 14.52 35.82
CA TYR A 231 -16.92 14.08 37.21
C TYR A 231 -16.64 12.62 37.59
N PRO A 232 -16.36 12.36 38.89
CA PRO A 232 -15.51 13.07 39.85
C PRO A 232 -14.25 12.29 40.23
#